data_AF-A0A067GKT3-F1
#
_entry.id   AF-A0A067GKT3-F1
#
_cell.length_a   1.000
_cell.length_b   1.000
_cell.length_c   1.000
_cell.angle_alpha   90.00
_cell.angle_beta   90.00
_cell.angle_gamma   90.00
#
_symmetry.space_group_name_H-M   'P 1'
#
loop_
_entity.id
_entity.type
_entity.pdbx_description
1 polymer ?
#
loop_
_entity_poly.entity_id
_entity_poly.type
_entity_poly.pdbx_seq_one_letter_code
_entity_poly.pdbx_strand_id
1 'polypeptide(L)'
;MLPKYFKHNNFSSFIRQLNTYGFKKTSPKQWEFRHDKFRRGCRHLLVEIVRKKSDPSVFPAYLKAASNEGSIASAAGKEHNNHLLLMEENESLKRERLQLQMQIAEFKALEIKLLDSLSQYMGNFNHQNKVRRLC
;
A
#
# COMPACT_ATOMS: atom_id res chain seq x y z
N MET A 1 -2.15 -20.89 -2.50
CA MET A 1 -3.63 -20.76 -2.44
C MET A 1 -4.20 -20.07 -3.69
N LEU A 2 -3.77 -18.87 -4.07
CA LEU A 2 -4.36 -18.16 -5.23
C LEU A 2 -4.28 -18.94 -6.56
N PRO A 3 -3.13 -19.52 -6.97
CA PRO A 3 -3.04 -20.26 -8.23
C PRO A 3 -3.90 -21.54 -8.29
N LYS A 4 -4.39 -22.03 -7.14
CA LYS A 4 -5.26 -23.21 -7.05
C LYS A 4 -6.72 -22.88 -7.40
N TYR A 5 -7.17 -21.66 -7.14
CA TYR A 5 -8.58 -21.24 -7.29
C TYR A 5 -8.77 -20.09 -8.30
N PHE A 6 -7.69 -19.38 -8.66
CA PHE A 6 -7.71 -18.25 -9.57
C PHE A 6 -6.63 -18.42 -10.65
N LYS A 7 -6.87 -17.82 -11.82
CA LYS A 7 -5.92 -17.81 -12.96
C LYS A 7 -4.74 -16.85 -12.77
N HIS A 8 -4.50 -16.37 -11.56
CA HIS A 8 -3.42 -15.44 -11.22
C HIS A 8 -2.85 -15.76 -9.84
N ASN A 9 -1.60 -15.36 -9.60
CA ASN A 9 -0.98 -15.41 -8.28
C ASN A 9 -0.99 -14.04 -7.56
N ASN A 10 -1.54 -13.00 -8.19
CA ASN A 10 -1.47 -11.64 -7.67
C ASN A 10 -2.53 -11.40 -6.56
N PHE A 11 -2.07 -11.06 -5.36
CA PHE A 11 -2.94 -10.75 -4.22
C PHE A 11 -3.78 -9.48 -4.45
N SER A 12 -3.21 -8.46 -5.09
CA SER A 12 -3.94 -7.22 -5.42
C SER A 12 -5.12 -7.48 -6.34
N SER A 13 -5.02 -8.44 -7.27
CA SER A 13 -6.15 -8.87 -8.11
C SER A 13 -7.27 -9.49 -7.28
N PHE A 14 -6.91 -10.30 -6.27
CA PHE A 14 -7.88 -10.86 -5.32
C PHE A 14 -8.58 -9.77 -4.50
N ILE A 15 -7.82 -8.79 -3.97
CA ILE A 15 -8.39 -7.64 -3.26
C ILE A 15 -9.33 -6.82 -4.15
N ARG A 16 -8.97 -6.61 -5.42
CA ARG A 16 -9.84 -5.91 -6.38
C ARG A 16 -11.16 -6.63 -6.60
N GLN A 17 -11.15 -7.96 -6.65
CA GLN A 17 -12.37 -8.77 -6.73
C GLN A 17 -13.23 -8.58 -5.48
N LEU A 18 -12.64 -8.66 -4.28
CA LEU A 18 -13.37 -8.39 -3.03
C LEU A 18 -14.06 -7.02 -3.03
N ASN A 19 -13.34 -5.97 -3.43
CA ASN A 19 -13.89 -4.62 -3.52
C ASN A 19 -15.04 -4.51 -4.53
N THR A 20 -14.90 -5.19 -5.66
CA THR A 20 -15.92 -5.26 -6.74
C THR A 20 -17.23 -5.86 -6.26
N TYR A 21 -17.17 -6.82 -5.33
CA TYR A 21 -18.33 -7.46 -4.70
C TYR A 21 -18.70 -6.83 -3.35
N GLY A 22 -18.11 -5.70 -2.99
CA GLY A 22 -18.52 -4.91 -1.82
C GLY A 22 -18.01 -5.40 -0.47
N PHE A 23 -17.02 -6.31 -0.43
CA PHE A 23 -16.37 -6.67 0.82
C PHE A 23 -15.60 -5.47 1.40
N LYS A 24 -15.73 -5.25 2.70
CA LYS A 24 -15.06 -4.15 3.42
C LYS A 24 -13.97 -4.70 4.34
N LYS A 25 -12.85 -3.98 4.44
CA LYS A 25 -11.75 -4.30 5.36
C LYS A 25 -12.20 -4.00 6.80
N THR A 26 -12.01 -4.95 7.72
CA THR A 26 -12.49 -4.82 9.12
C THR A 26 -11.38 -4.56 10.13
N SER A 27 -10.11 -4.79 9.76
CA SER A 27 -8.96 -4.62 10.64
C SER A 27 -7.87 -3.82 9.95
N PRO A 28 -7.27 -2.79 10.57
CA PRO A 28 -6.19 -2.02 9.95
C PRO A 28 -4.92 -2.86 9.76
N LYS A 29 -4.63 -3.75 10.72
CA LYS A 29 -3.40 -4.55 10.79
C LYS A 29 -3.49 -5.90 10.07
N GLN A 30 -4.69 -6.42 9.85
CA GLN A 30 -4.91 -7.73 9.24
C GLN A 30 -5.66 -7.63 7.92
N TRP A 31 -5.44 -8.60 7.03
CA TRP A 31 -6.19 -8.75 5.77
C TRP A 31 -7.54 -9.44 6.01
N GLU A 32 -8.34 -8.84 6.90
CA GLU A 32 -9.67 -9.31 7.26
C GLU A 32 -10.73 -8.53 6.49
N PHE A 33 -11.66 -9.27 5.90
CA PHE A 33 -12.73 -8.72 5.08
C PHE A 33 -14.08 -9.29 5.51
N ARG A 34 -15.11 -8.46 5.44
CA ARG A 34 -16.49 -8.84 5.78
C ARG A 34 -17.46 -8.37 4.70
N HIS A 35 -18.50 -9.17 4.50
CA HIS A 35 -19.70 -8.82 3.77
C HIS A 35 -20.89 -9.46 4.50
N ASP A 36 -21.96 -8.70 4.77
CA ASP A 36 -23.06 -9.16 5.62
C ASP A 36 -23.75 -10.43 5.11
N LYS A 37 -23.78 -10.55 3.79
CA LYS A 37 -24.37 -11.68 3.04
C LYS A 37 -23.39 -12.84 2.79
N PHE A 38 -22.13 -12.71 3.24
CA PHE A 38 -21.14 -13.79 3.15
C PHE A 38 -21.01 -14.47 4.51
N ARG A 39 -21.85 -15.49 4.75
CA ARG A 39 -21.93 -16.20 6.04
C ARG A 39 -21.74 -17.70 5.86
N ARG A 40 -20.94 -18.31 6.74
CA ARG A 40 -20.71 -19.76 6.75
C ARG A 40 -22.03 -20.50 6.96
N GLY A 41 -22.32 -21.47 6.11
CA GLY A 41 -23.56 -22.27 6.14
C GLY A 41 -24.75 -21.63 5.42
N CYS A 42 -24.71 -20.34 5.10
CA CYS A 42 -25.83 -19.62 4.46
C CYS A 42 -25.54 -19.34 2.98
N ARG A 43 -25.45 -20.40 2.16
CA ARG A 43 -25.09 -20.27 0.74
C ARG A 43 -26.11 -19.47 -0.09
N HIS A 44 -27.38 -19.46 0.31
CA HIS A 44 -28.45 -18.71 -0.36
C HIS A 44 -28.19 -17.20 -0.40
N LEU A 45 -27.54 -16.64 0.62
CA LEU A 45 -27.19 -15.21 0.68
C LEU A 45 -26.12 -14.80 -0.34
N LEU A 46 -25.35 -15.75 -0.89
CA LEU A 46 -24.34 -15.46 -1.90
C LEU A 46 -24.95 -14.92 -3.20
N VAL A 47 -26.20 -15.28 -3.51
CA VAL A 47 -26.93 -14.79 -4.70
C VAL A 47 -27.11 -13.28 -4.65
N GLU A 48 -27.18 -12.72 -3.44
CA GLU A 48 -27.37 -11.29 -3.23
C GLU A 48 -26.05 -10.50 -3.24
N ILE A 49 -24.90 -11.17 -3.35
CA ILE A 49 -23.59 -10.53 -3.49
C ILE A 49 -23.36 -10.26 -4.99
N VAL A 50 -23.84 -9.11 -5.44
CA VAL A 50 -23.76 -8.70 -6.84
C VAL A 50 -22.55 -7.79 -7.06
N ARG A 51 -21.93 -7.91 -8.23
CA ARG A 51 -20.87 -7.02 -8.68
C ARG A 51 -21.38 -5.59 -8.73
N LYS A 52 -20.66 -4.66 -8.08
CA LYS A 52 -20.91 -3.22 -8.21
C LYS A 52 -20.73 -2.81 -9.68
N LYS A 53 -21.74 -2.16 -10.24
CA LYS A 53 -21.62 -1.55 -11.57
C LYS A 53 -20.62 -0.39 -11.46
N SER A 54 -19.61 -0.38 -12.32
CA SER A 54 -18.76 0.80 -12.50
C SER A 54 -19.59 1.84 -13.22
N ASP A 55 -19.87 2.98 -12.58
CA ASP A 55 -20.52 4.08 -13.29
C ASP A 55 -19.67 4.46 -14.51
N PRO A 56 -20.30 4.70 -15.67
CA PRO A 56 -19.61 5.34 -16.77
C PRO A 56 -19.11 6.70 -16.28
N SER A 57 -17.79 6.85 -16.35
CA SER A 57 -17.07 8.09 -16.15
C SER A 57 -17.80 9.29 -16.76
N VAL A 58 -17.77 10.44 -16.08
CA VAL A 58 -18.34 11.75 -16.50
C VAL A 58 -17.67 12.33 -17.77
N PHE A 59 -16.89 11.52 -18.51
CA PHE A 59 -16.36 11.91 -19.81
C PHE A 59 -17.49 12.01 -20.85
N PRO A 60 -17.47 13.01 -21.76
CA PRO A 60 -18.55 13.30 -22.70
C PRO A 60 -19.00 12.09 -23.54
N ALA A 61 -20.32 12.01 -23.71
CA ALA A 61 -21.09 10.88 -24.22
C ALA A 61 -20.82 10.38 -25.66
N TYR A 62 -19.83 10.92 -26.39
CA TYR A 62 -19.54 10.42 -27.75
C TYR A 62 -18.90 9.01 -27.77
N LEU A 63 -18.55 8.44 -26.60
CA LEU A 63 -17.94 7.11 -26.49
C LEU A 63 -18.75 6.06 -25.72
N LYS A 64 -20.04 6.26 -25.38
CA LYS A 64 -20.77 5.17 -24.71
C LYS A 64 -22.27 5.08 -24.98
N ALA A 65 -22.65 3.97 -25.60
CA ALA A 65 -24.01 3.53 -25.87
C ALA A 65 -24.79 3.21 -24.57
N ALA A 66 -25.94 3.87 -24.46
CA ALA A 66 -27.25 3.50 -23.88
C ALA A 66 -27.37 2.72 -22.55
N SER A 67 -28.17 3.32 -21.65
CA SER A 67 -29.26 2.77 -20.78
C SER A 67 -29.09 2.74 -19.24
N ASN A 68 -29.81 3.68 -18.59
CA ASN A 68 -30.71 3.64 -17.40
C ASN A 68 -30.31 3.00 -16.04
N GLU A 69 -30.74 3.45 -14.86
CA GLU A 69 -31.41 4.66 -14.31
C GLU A 69 -31.44 4.52 -12.75
N GLY A 70 -31.49 5.62 -11.98
CA GLY A 70 -32.21 5.66 -10.68
C GLY A 70 -31.43 5.78 -9.34
N SER A 71 -31.28 7.03 -8.85
CA SER A 71 -31.43 7.50 -7.44
C SER A 71 -30.63 6.86 -6.27
N ILE A 72 -29.64 7.58 -5.69
CA ILE A 72 -29.29 7.69 -4.24
C ILE A 72 -28.29 8.88 -4.09
N ALA A 73 -28.79 10.09 -3.80
CA ALA A 73 -27.96 11.31 -3.82
C ALA A 73 -27.37 11.73 -2.45
N SER A 74 -27.74 11.11 -1.32
CA SER A 74 -27.41 11.64 0.02
C SER A 74 -26.27 10.95 0.76
N ALA A 75 -25.78 9.78 0.31
CA ALA A 75 -24.71 9.03 0.98
C ALA A 75 -23.32 9.19 0.31
N ALA A 76 -23.26 9.60 -0.95
CA ALA A 76 -22.04 9.65 -1.76
C ALA A 76 -21.06 10.75 -1.30
N GLY A 77 -21.55 11.88 -0.79
CA GLY A 77 -20.70 13.01 -0.39
C GLY A 77 -19.81 12.72 0.82
N LYS A 78 -20.24 11.87 1.76
CA LYS A 78 -19.44 11.54 2.95
C LYS A 78 -18.37 10.49 2.65
N GLU A 79 -18.66 9.48 1.83
CA GLU A 79 -17.66 8.46 1.46
C GLU A 79 -16.62 8.98 0.46
N HIS A 80 -16.97 9.90 -0.45
CA HIS A 80 -16.00 10.53 -1.35
C HIS A 80 -14.98 11.40 -0.60
N ASN A 81 -15.45 12.17 0.40
CA ASN A 81 -14.57 12.96 1.26
C ASN A 81 -13.60 12.09 2.07
N ASN A 82 -14.08 10.98 2.65
CA ASN A 82 -13.20 10.04 3.36
C ASN A 82 -12.20 9.36 2.42
N HIS A 83 -12.61 9.00 1.20
CA HIS A 83 -11.69 8.42 0.21
C HIS A 83 -10.62 9.41 -0.25
N LEU A 84 -10.99 10.67 -0.49
CA LEU A 84 -10.07 11.74 -0.87
C LEU A 84 -9.05 12.02 0.23
N LEU A 85 -9.52 12.15 1.48
CA LEU A 85 -8.67 12.37 2.66
C LEU A 85 -7.68 11.22 2.85
N LEU A 86 -8.15 9.97 2.70
CA LEU A 86 -7.31 8.78 2.81
C LEU A 86 -6.27 8.72 1.68
N MET A 87 -6.61 9.21 0.48
CA MET A 87 -5.68 9.26 -0.65
C MET A 87 -4.58 10.31 -0.41
N GLU A 88 -4.95 11.47 0.11
CA GLU A 88 -4.02 12.54 0.49
C GLU A 88 -3.08 12.10 1.63
N GLU A 89 -3.62 11.44 2.66
CA GLU A 89 -2.82 10.87 3.75
C GLU A 89 -1.83 9.81 3.22
N ASN A 90 -2.25 8.95 2.29
CA ASN A 90 -1.35 7.97 1.67
C ASN A 90 -0.21 8.62 0.89
N GLU A 91 -0.47 9.72 0.17
CA GLU A 91 0.59 10.48 -0.51
C GLU A 91 1.51 11.17 0.50
N SER A 92 0.98 11.68 1.61
CA SER A 92 1.77 12.23 2.72
C SER A 92 2.70 11.17 3.31
N LEU A 93 2.16 9.99 3.65
CA LEU A 93 2.91 8.87 4.20
C LEU A 93 3.98 8.35 3.22
N LYS A 94 3.71 8.37 1.91
CA LYS A 94 4.73 8.03 0.90
C LYS A 94 5.89 9.01 0.89
N ARG A 95 5.61 10.31 1.04
CA ARG A 95 6.63 11.36 1.15
C ARG A 95 7.47 11.19 2.42
N GLU A 96 6.80 11.01 3.56
CA GLU A 96 7.48 10.79 4.84
C GLU A 96 8.35 9.52 4.81
N ARG A 97 7.83 8.42 4.26
CA ARG A 97 8.59 7.19 4.06
C ARG A 97 9.86 7.44 3.23
N LEU A 98 9.75 8.21 2.14
CA LEU A 98 10.90 8.52 1.30
C LEU A 98 11.93 9.36 2.06
N GLN A 99 11.47 10.34 2.82
CA GLN A 99 12.33 11.19 3.66
C GLN A 99 13.07 10.37 4.72
N LEU A 100 12.38 9.49 5.44
CA LEU A 100 12.98 8.60 6.42
C LEU A 100 14.00 7.64 5.78
N GLN A 101 13.69 7.10 4.59
CA GLN A 101 14.65 6.28 3.85
C GLN A 101 15.91 7.07 3.46
N MET A 102 15.76 8.33 3.08
CA MET A 102 16.87 9.21 2.73
C MET A 102 17.75 9.50 3.97
N GLN A 103 17.13 9.81 5.12
CA GLN A 103 17.85 10.00 6.38
C GLN A 103 18.62 8.74 6.80
N ILE A 104 17.99 7.57 6.70
CA ILE A 104 18.67 6.29 7.01
C ILE A 104 19.90 6.10 6.09
N ALA A 105 19.79 6.43 4.80
CA ALA A 105 20.91 6.33 3.88
C ALA A 105 22.05 7.30 4.25
N GLU A 106 21.71 8.52 4.64
CA GLU A 106 22.69 9.52 5.11
C GLU A 106 23.40 9.06 6.38
N PHE A 107 22.68 8.57 7.39
CA PHE A 107 23.28 8.07 8.63
C PHE A 107 24.21 6.89 8.37
N LYS A 108 23.82 5.96 7.49
CA LYS A 108 24.69 4.84 7.07
C LYS A 108 25.95 5.33 6.37
N ALA A 109 25.83 6.34 5.49
CA ALA A 109 26.99 6.92 4.83
C ALA A 109 27.93 7.61 5.83
N LEU A 110 27.39 8.28 6.85
CA LEU A 110 28.18 8.89 7.92
C LEU A 110 28.88 7.84 8.78
N GLU A 111 28.19 6.77 9.14
CA GLU A 111 28.75 5.63 9.87
C GLU A 111 29.95 5.03 9.13
N ILE A 112 29.83 4.80 7.82
CA ILE A 112 30.93 4.31 6.98
C ILE A 112 32.12 5.28 7.02
N LYS A 113 31.89 6.59 6.89
CA LYS A 113 32.96 7.60 6.95
C LYS A 113 33.66 7.63 8.31
N LEU A 114 32.90 7.49 9.40
CA LEU A 114 33.44 7.44 10.75
C LEU A 114 34.31 6.20 10.95
N LEU A 115 33.83 5.03 10.50
CA LEU A 115 34.57 3.78 10.56
C LEU A 115 35.88 3.87 9.74
N ASP A 116 35.84 4.46 8.56
CA ASP A 116 37.02 4.66 7.73
C ASP A 116 38.03 5.61 8.41
N SER A 117 37.56 6.71 8.99
CA SER A 117 38.39 7.65 9.74
C SER A 117 39.08 6.99 10.96
N LEU A 118 38.32 6.17 11.70
CA LEU A 118 38.87 5.40 12.82
C LEU A 118 39.90 4.36 12.38
N SER A 119 39.64 3.68 11.25
CA SER A 119 40.58 2.74 10.64
C SER A 119 41.88 3.42 10.23
N GLN A 120 41.80 4.59 9.58
CA GLN A 120 42.96 5.39 9.21
C GLN A 120 43.76 5.86 10.44
N TYR A 121 43.08 6.33 11.49
CA TYR A 121 43.75 6.74 12.73
C TYR A 121 44.47 5.56 13.41
N MET A 122 43.80 4.42 13.55
CA MET A 122 44.37 3.19 14.10
C MET A 122 45.51 2.63 13.25
N GLY A 123 45.39 2.69 11.92
CA GLY A 123 46.43 2.31 10.97
C GLY A 123 47.68 3.20 11.08
N ASN A 124 47.49 4.51 11.21
CA ASN A 124 48.57 5.47 11.43
C ASN A 124 49.23 5.31 12.80
N PHE A 125 48.47 4.97 13.84
CA PHE A 125 49.00 4.69 15.18
C PHE A 125 49.91 3.44 15.20
N ASN A 126 49.55 2.41 14.43
CA ASN A 126 50.38 1.24 14.24
C ASN A 126 51.65 1.54 13.42
N HIS A 127 51.60 2.49 12.49
CA HIS A 127 52.77 2.93 11.73
C HIS A 127 53.74 3.76 12.60
N GLN A 128 53.24 4.70 13.41
CA GLN A 128 54.10 5.48 14.33
C GLN A 128 54.74 4.63 15.44
N ASN A 129 54.04 3.62 15.94
CA ASN A 129 54.62 2.69 16.92
C ASN A 129 55.68 1.75 16.32
N LYS A 130 55.57 1.40 15.03
CA LYS A 130 56.64 0.68 14.31
C LYS A 130 57.86 1.57 14.11
N VAL A 131 57.68 2.83 13.70
CA VAL A 131 58.79 3.78 13.49
C VAL A 131 59.51 4.09 14.80
N ARG A 132 58.80 4.24 15.93
CA ARG A 132 59.42 4.45 17.26
C ARG A 132 60.15 3.23 17.84
N ARG A 133 59.87 2.01 17.39
CA ARG A 133 60.58 0.79 17.83
C ARG A 133 61.79 0.44 16.96
N LEU A 134 62.00 1.16 15.86
CA LEU A 134 63.08 0.97 14.90
C LEU A 134 64.19 2.02 15.02
N CYS A 135 64.11 2.91 16.02
CA CYS A 135 65.18 3.83 16.43
C CYS A 135 65.83 3.36 17.73
#